data_AF-A0A528AGI8-F1
#
_entry.id   AF-A0A528AGI8-F1
#
_cell.length_a   1.000
_cell.length_b   1.000
_cell.length_c   1.000
_cell.angle_alpha   90.00
_cell.angle_beta   90.00
_cell.angle_gamma   90.00
#
_symmetry.space_group_name_H-M   'P 1'
#
loop_
_entity.id
_entity.type
_entity.pdbx_description
1 polymer ?
#
loop_
_entity_poly.entity_id
_entity_poly.type
_entity_poly.pdbx_seq_one_letter_code
_entity_poly.pdbx_strand_id
1 'polypeptide(L)' 'KTYPGFDEDLYITAEAEAFVKWHAGQLSWSQATREDRIQLDGDLSLARAFPTWNARSKFAHIMPVSRTATSHAG' A
#
# COMPACT_ATOMS: atom_id res chain seq x y z
N LYS A 1 -13.52 -0.01 -27.24
CA LYS A 1 -13.94 -1.23 -26.50
C LYS A 1 -14.50 -0.73 -25.19
N THR A 2 -15.79 -0.43 -25.15
CA THR A 2 -16.45 0.20 -24.00
C THR A 2 -17.39 -0.86 -23.45
N TYR A 3 -17.07 -1.38 -22.26
CA TYR A 3 -17.85 -2.42 -21.60
C TYR A 3 -19.00 -1.74 -20.85
N PRO A 4 -20.26 -1.88 -21.28
CA PRO A 4 -21.37 -1.21 -20.62
C PRO A 4 -21.77 -2.05 -19.39
N GLY A 5 -21.44 -1.57 -18.20
CA GLY A 5 -22.24 -1.86 -17.00
C GLY A 5 -21.81 -3.02 -16.11
N PHE A 6 -20.55 -3.08 -15.71
CA PHE A 6 -20.27 -3.56 -14.35
C PHE A 6 -19.92 -2.32 -13.53
N ASP A 7 -20.78 -1.96 -12.58
CA ASP A 7 -20.35 -1.09 -11.48
C ASP A 7 -19.22 -1.83 -10.78
N GLU A 8 -18.04 -1.22 -10.68
CA GLU A 8 -16.95 -1.84 -9.95
C GLU A 8 -17.38 -2.09 -8.50
N ASP A 9 -17.33 -3.36 -8.06
CA ASP A 9 -17.74 -3.76 -6.71
C ASP A 9 -16.85 -3.14 -5.60
N LEU A 10 -15.68 -2.62 -5.99
CA LEU A 10 -14.73 -1.96 -5.10
C LEU A 10 -13.88 -0.93 -5.87
N TYR A 11 -13.95 0.33 -5.44
CA TYR A 11 -13.08 1.42 -5.84
C TYR A 11 -12.05 1.69 -4.76
N ILE A 12 -10.84 2.06 -5.18
CA ILE A 12 -9.72 2.36 -4.28
C ILE A 12 -9.15 3.71 -4.68
N THR A 13 -9.26 4.67 -3.79
CA THR A 13 -8.63 5.98 -3.95
C THR A 13 -7.44 6.03 -3.02
N ALA A 14 -6.24 6.27 -3.54
CA ALA A 14 -5.03 6.28 -2.73
C ALA A 14 -4.03 7.32 -3.21
N GLU A 15 -3.34 7.93 -2.26
CA GLU A 15 -2.07 8.57 -2.55
C GLU A 15 -1.09 7.52 -3.06
N ALA A 16 -0.48 7.74 -4.22
CA ALA A 16 0.47 6.80 -4.81
C ALA A 16 1.60 6.44 -3.82
N GLU A 17 2.10 7.43 -3.07
CA GLU A 17 3.13 7.22 -2.05
C GLU A 17 2.65 6.31 -0.92
N ALA A 18 1.42 6.52 -0.40
CA ALA A 18 0.87 5.71 0.68
C ALA A 18 0.68 4.25 0.24
N PHE A 19 0.19 4.04 -0.99
CA PHE A 19 -0.01 2.71 -1.56
C PHE A 19 1.32 1.95 -1.73
N VAL A 20 2.36 2.63 -2.22
CA VAL A 20 3.71 2.05 -2.35
C VAL A 20 4.32 1.73 -0.99
N LYS A 21 4.23 2.66 -0.03
CA LYS A 21 4.75 2.44 1.33
C LYS A 21 4.02 1.32 2.06
N TRP A 22 2.70 1.20 1.89
CA TRP A 22 1.93 0.08 2.42
C TRP A 22 2.40 -1.25 1.83
N HIS A 23 2.49 -1.33 0.50
CA HIS A 23 2.95 -2.53 -0.18
C HIS A 23 4.42 -2.89 0.19
N ALA A 24 5.27 -1.89 0.43
CA ALA A 24 6.64 -2.10 0.90
C ALA A 24 6.73 -2.47 2.40
N GLY A 25 5.62 -2.49 3.14
CA GLY A 25 5.58 -2.76 4.58
C GLY A 25 6.06 -1.60 5.46
N GLN A 26 6.30 -0.41 4.89
CA GLN A 26 6.76 0.79 5.59
C GLN A 26 5.61 1.57 6.23
N LEU A 27 4.38 1.36 5.76
CA LEU A 27 3.15 1.94 6.31
C LEU A 27 2.16 0.79 6.60
N SER A 28 1.50 0.81 7.77
CA SER A 28 0.46 -0.18 8.04
C SER A 28 -0.85 0.18 7.34
N TRP A 29 -1.65 -0.82 6.98
CA TRP A 29 -2.95 -0.61 6.35
C TRP A 29 -3.88 0.26 7.19
N SER A 30 -3.96 -0.01 8.51
CA SER A 30 -4.81 0.75 9.42
C SER A 30 -4.38 2.20 9.60
N GLN A 31 -3.08 2.50 9.51
CA GLN A 31 -2.61 3.89 9.48
C GLN A 31 -3.02 4.58 8.18
N ALA A 32 -2.79 3.93 7.04
CA ALA A 32 -3.09 4.49 5.72
C ALA A 32 -4.58 4.80 5.55
N THR A 33 -5.47 3.95 6.06
CA THR A 33 -6.93 4.18 5.96
C THR A 33 -7.44 5.19 6.99
N ARG A 34 -6.89 5.22 8.21
CA ARG A 34 -7.28 6.19 9.23
C ARG A 34 -6.89 7.62 8.86
N GLU A 35 -5.81 7.79 8.10
CA GLU A 35 -5.32 9.09 7.64
C GLU A 35 -5.95 9.51 6.30
N ASP A 36 -6.96 8.80 5.80
CA ASP A 36 -7.62 9.03 4.50
C ASP A 36 -6.67 8.98 3.28
N ARG A 37 -5.48 8.42 3.46
CA ARG A 37 -4.46 8.28 2.40
C ARG A 37 -4.74 7.10 1.48
N ILE A 38 -5.50 6.12 1.96
CA ILE A 38 -6.10 5.03 1.21
C ILE A 38 -7.56 4.91 1.64
N GLN A 39 -8.47 5.06 0.69
CA GLN A 39 -9.91 4.98 0.88
C GLN A 39 -10.47 3.88 -0.04
N LEU A 40 -11.48 3.17 0.47
CA LEU A 40 -12.13 2.10 -0.26
C LEU A 40 -13.63 2.36 -0.24
N ASP A 41 -14.23 2.34 -1.42
CA ASP A 41 -15.65 2.55 -1.62
C ASP A 41 -16.22 1.35 -2.37
N GLY A 42 -17.29 0.75 -1.86
CA GLY A 42 -17.89 -0.44 -2.46
C GLY A 42 -18.30 -1.48 -1.43
N ASP A 43 -18.35 -2.74 -1.84
CA ASP A 43 -18.78 -3.84 -0.97
C ASP A 43 -17.85 -3.99 0.25
N LEU A 44 -18.46 -4.00 1.44
CA LEU A 44 -17.73 -4.04 2.72
C LEU A 44 -16.94 -5.34 2.91
N SER A 45 -17.41 -6.45 2.36
CA SER A 45 -16.69 -7.72 2.41
C SER A 45 -15.44 -7.67 1.54
N LEU A 46 -15.53 -7.06 0.35
CA LEU A 46 -14.40 -6.84 -0.54
C LEU A 46 -13.40 -5.84 0.04
N ALA A 47 -13.87 -4.72 0.59
CA ALA A 47 -13.01 -3.73 1.24
C ALA A 47 -12.18 -4.33 2.39
N ARG A 48 -12.77 -5.27 3.14
CA ARG A 48 -12.06 -6.02 4.21
C ARG A 48 -11.11 -7.08 3.67
N ALA A 49 -11.44 -7.72 2.56
CA ALA A 49 -10.62 -8.76 1.95
C ALA A 49 -9.43 -8.17 1.16
N PHE A 50 -9.61 -7.02 0.53
CA PHE A 50 -8.63 -6.35 -0.33
C PHE A 50 -7.20 -6.29 0.23
N PRO A 51 -6.97 -5.84 1.49
CA PRO A 51 -5.61 -5.79 2.04
C PRO A 51 -4.93 -7.17 2.14
N THR A 52 -5.65 -8.28 2.03
CA THR A 52 -5.07 -9.62 2.01
C THR A 52 -4.60 -10.05 0.62
N TRP A 53 -5.20 -9.49 -0.45
CA TRP A 53 -4.87 -9.85 -1.83
C TRP A 53 -3.48 -9.37 -2.23
N ASN A 54 -3.05 -8.23 -1.66
CA ASN A 54 -1.76 -7.62 -1.93
C ASN A 54 -0.99 -7.33 -0.64
N ALA A 55 -1.04 -8.27 0.30
CA ALA A 55 -0.70 -8.04 1.71
C ALA A 55 0.65 -7.35 1.93
N ARG A 56 1.72 -7.80 1.26
CA ARG A 56 3.05 -7.16 1.25
C ARG A 56 3.88 -7.63 0.06
N SER A 57 4.80 -6.78 -0.38
CA SER A 57 5.91 -7.15 -1.27
C SER A 57 6.72 -8.29 -0.66
N LYS A 58 7.24 -9.18 -1.51
CA LYS A 58 8.22 -10.21 -1.12
C LYS A 58 9.46 -9.61 -0.43
N PHE A 59 9.75 -8.34 -0.66
CA PHE A 59 10.90 -7.64 -0.12
C PHE A 59 10.58 -6.72 1.06
N ALA A 60 9.36 -6.74 1.59
CA ALA A 60 8.96 -5.85 2.69
C ALA A 60 9.77 -6.05 3.99
N HIS A 61 10.47 -7.17 4.12
CA HIS A 61 11.38 -7.47 5.24
C HIS A 61 12.82 -6.99 5.00
N ILE A 62 13.14 -6.52 3.79
CA ILE A 62 14.48 -6.06 3.46
C ILE A 62 14.67 -4.65 4.00
N MET A 63 15.57 -4.52 4.96
CA MET A 63 15.98 -3.22 5.49
C MET A 63 17.15 -2.65 4.68
N PRO A 64 17.20 -1.33 4.44
CA PRO A 64 18.38 -0.69 3.87
C PRO A 64 19.60 -1.01 4.73
N VAL A 65 20.71 -1.38 4.10
CA VAL A 65 21.98 -1.52 4.81
C VAL A 65 22.36 -0.14 5.33
N SER A 66 22.48 -0.01 6.66
CA SER A 66 23.04 1.20 7.28
C SER A 66 24.40 1.44 6.64
N ARG A 67 24.50 2.50 5.86
CA ARG A 67 25.78 2.94 5.32
C ARG A 67 26.55 3.50 6.52
N THR A 68 27.33 2.65 7.18
CA THR A 68 28.31 3.12 8.16
C THR A 68 29.12 4.18 7.43
N ALA A 69 29.07 5.41 7.92
CA ALA A 69 29.88 6.48 7.38
C ALA A 69 31.34 6.04 7.57
N THR A 70 31.97 5.56 6.50
CA THR A 70 33.40 5.40 6.44
C THR A 70 33.96 6.80 6.50
N SER A 71 34.18 7.30 7.72
CA SER A 71 35.02 8.47 7.94
C SER A 71 36.40 8.09 7.44
N HIS A 72 36.70 8.47 6.21
CA HIS A 72 38.07 8.49 5.72
C HIS A 72 38.83 9.49 6.60
N ALA A 73 39.67 8.96 7.48
CA ALA A 73 40.76 9.71 8.08
C ALA A 73 41.79 9.99 6.97
N GLY A 74 42.08 11.27 6.77
CA GLY A 74 43.19 11.81 5.98
C GLY A 74 43.68 13.07 6.67
#